data_AF-A0A0R1KL11-F1
#
_entry.id   AF-A0A0R1KL11-F1
#
_cell.length_a   1.000
_cell.length_b   1.000
_cell.length_c   1.000
_cell.angle_alpha   90.00
_cell.angle_beta   90.00
_cell.angle_gamma   90.00
#
_symmetry.space_group_name_H-M   'P 1'
#
loop_
_entity.id
_entity.type
_entity.pdbx_description
1 polymer ?
#
loop_
_entity_poly.entity_id
_entity_poly.type
_entity_poly.pdbx_seq_one_letter_code
_entity_poly.pdbx_strand_id
1 'polypeptide(L)'
;MGRPFILIVPAYDDDMMDPVIDFLQYKDNAQNCIGVAGGGNRNFNTLYNHTAKDIAHGLDVPVVFEFEFNGTQKDVENFKKVVNEIGIK
;
A
#
# COMPACT_ATOMS: atom_id res chain seq x y z
N MET A 1 3.06 -13.49 9.49
CA MET A 1 3.75 -12.74 10.56
C MET A 1 2.65 -12.15 11.42
N GLY A 2 2.44 -12.62 12.66
CA GLY A 2 1.24 -12.29 13.44
C GLY A 2 1.16 -10.87 14.00
N ARG A 3 1.61 -9.84 13.28
CA ARG A 3 1.48 -8.43 13.66
C ARG A 3 0.81 -7.66 12.54
N PRO A 4 -0.14 -6.76 12.87
CA PRO A 4 -0.73 -5.85 11.89
C PRO A 4 0.33 -5.02 11.17
N PHE A 5 0.17 -4.82 9.86
CA PHE A 5 1.06 -4.00 9.05
C PHE A 5 0.32 -3.19 7.99
N ILE A 6 0.95 -2.11 7.55
CA ILE A 6 0.55 -1.35 6.36
C ILE A 6 1.48 -1.77 5.23
N LEU A 7 0.91 -2.21 4.11
CA LEU A 7 1.66 -2.60 2.93
C LEU A 7 2.03 -1.34 2.14
N ILE A 8 3.30 -1.17 1.75
CA ILE A 8 3.73 -0.11 0.84
C ILE A 8 4.15 -0.74 -0.48
N VAL A 9 3.51 -0.35 -1.58
CA VAL A 9 3.76 -0.94 -2.90
C VAL A 9 3.88 0.14 -3.99
N PRO A 10 4.85 -0.01 -4.91
CA PRO A 10 4.85 0.77 -6.14
C PRO A 10 3.77 0.27 -7.11
N ALA A 11 3.36 1.12 -8.05
CA ALA A 11 2.50 0.73 -9.16
C ALA A 11 3.31 0.18 -10.34
N TYR A 12 3.06 -1.07 -10.70
CA TYR A 12 3.62 -1.77 -11.86
C TYR A 12 2.55 -2.66 -12.51
N ASP A 13 2.82 -3.15 -13.72
CA ASP A 13 1.96 -4.14 -14.38
C ASP A 13 1.82 -5.41 -13.53
N ASP A 14 0.66 -6.08 -13.64
CA ASP A 14 0.27 -7.21 -12.79
C ASP A 14 1.33 -8.31 -12.72
N ASP A 15 1.97 -8.63 -13.85
CA ASP A 15 3.01 -9.67 -13.94
C ASP A 15 4.27 -9.36 -13.09
N MET A 16 4.47 -8.11 -12.67
CA MET A 16 5.59 -7.71 -11.81
C MET A 16 5.25 -7.77 -10.32
N MET A 17 3.99 -8.05 -9.98
CA MET A 17 3.50 -8.02 -8.60
C MET A 17 3.50 -9.39 -7.92
N ASP A 18 3.91 -10.46 -8.62
CA ASP A 18 4.03 -11.83 -8.08
C ASP A 18 4.69 -11.88 -6.69
N PRO A 19 5.82 -11.19 -6.41
CA PRO A 19 6.44 -11.25 -5.07
C PRO A 19 5.56 -10.67 -3.96
N VAL A 20 4.73 -9.66 -4.27
CA VAL A 20 3.79 -9.06 -3.32
C VAL A 20 2.60 -9.98 -3.10
N ILE A 21 2.09 -10.59 -4.17
CA ILE A 21 1.00 -11.55 -4.09
C ILE A 21 1.43 -12.78 -3.28
N ASP A 22 2.61 -13.35 -3.56
CA ASP A 22 3.19 -14.46 -2.79
C ASP A 22 3.34 -14.10 -1.30
N PHE A 23 3.81 -12.89 -1.01
CA PHE A 23 3.90 -12.40 0.36
C PHE A 23 2.54 -12.34 1.04
N LEU A 24 1.51 -11.82 0.36
CA LEU A 24 0.16 -11.71 0.91
C LEU A 24 -0.51 -13.08 1.11
N GLN A 25 -0.28 -14.02 0.19
CA GLN A 25 -0.80 -15.39 0.26
C GLN A 25 -0.08 -16.26 1.31
N TYR A 26 1.09 -15.83 1.79
CA TYR A 26 1.83 -16.59 2.79
C TYR A 26 1.16 -16.51 4.18
N LYS A 27 0.62 -17.65 4.63
CA LYS A 27 0.02 -17.85 5.96
C LYS A 27 -1.08 -16.82 6.25
N ASP A 28 -0.87 -16.00 7.28
CA ASP A 28 -1.80 -15.03 7.83
C ASP A 28 -1.50 -13.60 7.36
N ASN A 29 -0.58 -13.41 6.40
CA ASN A 29 -0.13 -12.07 6.02
C ASN A 29 -1.27 -11.21 5.46
N ALA A 30 -2.13 -11.75 4.59
CA ALA A 30 -3.32 -11.06 4.11
C ALA A 30 -4.22 -10.56 5.27
N GLN A 31 -4.44 -11.40 6.30
CA GLN A 31 -5.27 -11.06 7.46
C GLN A 31 -4.63 -10.02 8.38
N ASN A 32 -3.30 -9.90 8.35
CA ASN A 32 -2.55 -8.92 9.13
C ASN A 32 -2.35 -7.61 8.36
N CYS A 33 -2.72 -7.53 7.09
CA CYS A 33 -2.73 -6.26 6.36
C CYS A 33 -3.92 -5.43 6.84
N ILE A 34 -3.67 -4.22 7.31
CA ILE A 34 -4.72 -3.30 7.81
C ILE A 34 -4.88 -2.04 6.94
N GLY A 35 -4.11 -1.95 5.86
CA GLY A 35 -4.15 -0.84 4.92
C GLY A 35 -3.00 -0.90 3.92
N VAL A 36 -3.16 -0.19 2.81
CA VAL A 36 -2.17 -0.14 1.71
C VAL A 36 -1.79 1.31 1.41
N ALA A 37 -0.51 1.55 1.19
CA ALA A 37 0.02 2.81 0.66
C ALA A 37 0.63 2.59 -0.72
N GLY A 38 0.28 3.46 -1.67
CA GLY A 38 0.70 3.35 -3.07
C GLY A 38 1.72 4.41 -3.47
N GLY A 39 2.82 3.97 -4.07
CA GLY A 39 3.77 4.83 -4.78
C GLY A 39 3.56 4.76 -6.28
N GLY A 40 3.45 5.90 -6.96
CA GLY A 40 3.15 5.93 -8.39
C GLY A 40 3.68 7.17 -9.10
N ASN A 41 3.08 7.46 -10.25
CA ASN A 41 3.39 8.63 -11.04
C ASN A 41 2.08 9.13 -11.69
N ARG A 42 1.70 10.39 -11.43
CA ARG A 42 0.44 10.95 -11.91
C ARG A 42 0.37 11.08 -13.43
N ASN A 43 1.49 10.99 -14.14
CA ASN A 43 1.52 10.96 -15.60
C ASN A 43 0.76 9.75 -16.17
N PHE A 44 0.52 8.71 -15.35
CA PHE A 44 -0.29 7.55 -15.72
C PHE A 44 -1.80 7.77 -15.55
N ASN A 45 -2.23 8.99 -15.19
CA ASN A 45 -3.64 9.40 -15.11
C ASN A 45 -4.49 8.44 -14.27
N THR A 46 -5.44 7.73 -14.88
CA THR A 46 -6.35 6.80 -14.18
C THR A 46 -5.62 5.58 -13.59
N LEU A 47 -4.42 5.27 -14.09
CA LEU A 47 -3.58 4.18 -13.59
C LEU A 47 -2.67 4.61 -12.42
N TYR A 48 -2.74 5.87 -11.99
CA TYR A 48 -2.03 6.34 -10.80
C TYR A 48 -2.43 5.50 -9.57
N ASN A 49 -1.45 4.81 -9.00
CA ASN A 49 -1.60 3.91 -7.85
C ASN A 49 -2.62 2.78 -8.02
N HIS A 50 -2.86 2.30 -9.25
CA HIS A 50 -3.82 1.22 -9.49
C HIS A 50 -3.50 -0.03 -8.67
N THR A 51 -2.25 -0.49 -8.65
CA THR A 51 -1.81 -1.66 -7.87
C THR A 51 -2.18 -1.58 -6.39
N ALA A 52 -2.01 -0.42 -5.76
CA ALA A 52 -2.39 -0.23 -4.36
C ALA A 52 -3.91 -0.29 -4.16
N LYS A 53 -4.69 0.25 -5.10
CA LYS A 53 -6.16 0.21 -5.08
C LYS A 53 -6.69 -1.21 -5.29
N ASP A 54 -6.08 -1.96 -6.21
CA ASP A 54 -6.48 -3.32 -6.54
C ASP A 54 -6.21 -4.27 -5.36
N ILE A 55 -5.03 -4.17 -4.74
CA ILE A 55 -4.69 -4.95 -3.53
C ILE A 55 -5.61 -4.56 -2.36
N ALA A 56 -5.83 -3.25 -2.13
CA ALA A 56 -6.70 -2.77 -1.07
C ALA A 56 -8.14 -3.30 -1.23
N HIS A 57 -8.66 -3.29 -2.47
CA HIS A 57 -9.96 -3.85 -2.79
C HIS A 57 -10.01 -5.37 -2.57
N GLY A 58 -8.99 -6.11 -3.01
CA GLY A 58 -8.93 -7.56 -2.85
C GLY A 58 -8.82 -8.04 -1.39
N LEU A 59 -8.25 -7.23 -0.51
CA LEU A 59 -8.09 -7.52 0.91
C LEU A 59 -9.17 -6.89 1.80
N ASP A 60 -10.08 -6.09 1.25
CA ASP A 60 -11.07 -5.30 1.99
C ASP A 60 -10.43 -4.38 3.06
N VAL A 61 -9.36 -3.68 2.67
CA VAL A 61 -8.62 -2.75 3.52
C VAL A 61 -8.54 -1.37 2.86
N PRO A 62 -8.37 -0.28 3.61
CA PRO A 62 -8.29 1.05 3.02
C PRO A 62 -6.95 1.31 2.32
N VAL A 63 -6.98 2.10 1.25
CA VAL A 63 -5.80 2.83 0.79
C VAL A 63 -5.58 3.99 1.76
N VAL A 64 -4.50 3.95 2.54
CA VAL A 64 -4.23 4.90 3.62
C VAL A 64 -3.37 6.07 3.18
N PHE A 65 -2.59 5.90 2.10
CA PHE A 65 -1.70 6.93 1.61
C PHE A 65 -1.31 6.74 0.14
N GLU A 66 -1.04 7.84 -0.55
CA GLU A 66 -0.64 7.86 -1.96
C GLU A 66 0.50 8.87 -2.14
N PHE A 67 1.56 8.50 -2.85
CA PHE A 67 2.70 9.37 -3.12
C PHE A 67 3.29 9.13 -4.52
N GLU A 68 4.13 10.06 -4.98
CA GLU A 68 4.81 9.95 -6.26
C GLU A 68 6.30 9.63 -6.11
N PHE A 69 6.80 8.72 -6.94
CA PHE A 69 8.20 8.30 -6.99
C PHE A 69 8.74 7.91 -5.59
N ASN A 70 9.73 8.64 -5.09
CA ASN A 70 10.35 8.43 -3.77
C ASN A 70 9.60 9.15 -2.64
N GLY A 71 8.52 9.87 -2.95
CA GLY A 71 7.86 10.79 -2.04
C GLY A 71 8.65 12.07 -1.80
N THR A 72 7.98 13.07 -1.25
CA THR A 72 8.56 14.32 -0.77
C THR A 72 8.73 14.29 0.76
N GLN A 73 9.49 15.24 1.30
CA GLN A 73 9.58 15.42 2.76
C GLN A 73 8.20 15.62 3.41
N LYS A 74 7.29 16.31 2.71
CA LYS A 74 5.90 16.49 3.15
C LYS A 74 5.14 15.16 3.16
N ASP A 75 5.38 14.28 2.20
CA ASP A 75 4.75 12.95 2.17
C ASP A 75 5.23 12.09 3.33
N VAL A 76 6.53 12.14 3.66
CA VAL A 76 7.08 11.45 4.84
C VAL A 76 6.40 11.94 6.12
N GLU A 77 6.26 13.25 6.30
CA GLU A 77 5.61 13.82 7.47
C GLU A 77 4.13 13.46 7.57
N ASN A 78 3.41 13.48 6.44
CA ASN A 78 1.99 13.13 6.40
C ASN A 78 1.79 11.63 6.63
N PHE A 79 2.60 10.77 6.01
CA PHE A 79 2.49 9.33 6.17
C PHE A 79 2.76 8.91 7.62
N LYS A 80 3.75 9.52 8.29
CA LYS A 80 3.98 9.30 9.73
C LYS A 80 2.74 9.62 10.58
N LYS A 81 2.01 10.70 10.27
CA LYS A 81 0.76 11.04 10.98
C LYS A 81 -0.31 9.96 10.76
N VAL A 82 -0.52 9.55 9.51
CA VAL A 82 -1.46 8.48 9.15
C VAL A 82 -1.15 7.19 9.91
N VAL A 83 0.11 6.75 9.90
CA VAL A 83 0.53 5.51 10.59
C VAL A 83 0.30 5.64 12.10
N ASN A 84 0.61 6.78 12.71
CA ASN A 84 0.36 7.00 14.14
C ASN A 84 -1.14 6.95 14.47
N GLU A 85 -2.00 7.58 13.65
CA GLU A 85 -3.45 7.55 13.86
C GLU A 85 -4.05 6.14 13.75
N ILE A 86 -3.50 5.31 12.87
CA ILE A 86 -3.89 3.90 12.72
C ILE A 86 -3.36 3.07 13.89
N GLY A 87 -2.10 3.23 14.28
CA GLY A 87 -1.47 2.46 15.36
C GLY A 87 -1.93 2.82 16.78
N ILE A 88 -2.71 3.90 16.93
CA ILE A 88 -3.38 4.25 18.19
C ILE A 88 -4.73 3.50 18.35
N LYS A 89 -5.26 2.90 17.28
CA LYS A 89 -6.47 2.06 17.32
C LYS A 89 -6.12 0.60 17.64
#